data_AF-A0A0C3E2P0-F1
#
_entry.id   AF-A0A0C3E2P0-F1
#
_cell.length_a   1.000
_cell.length_b   1.000
_cell.length_c   1.000
_cell.angle_alpha   90.00
_cell.angle_beta   90.00
_cell.angle_gamma   90.00
#
_symmetry.space_group_name_H-M   'P 1'
#
loop_
_entity.id
_entity.type
_entity.pdbx_description
1 polymer ?
#
loop_
_entity_poly.entity_id
_entity_poly.type
_entity_poly.pdbx_seq_one_letter_code
_entity_poly.pdbx_strand_id
1 'polypeptide(L)'
;MDEGDQSGKTSNNEYPCLVRVTDGKKAHFSTHVRSADLMKFYAAYGALLKASFITLRKRDKKREKQRAEQTARRKQRMVESVVISGPKRGNGRRKRQRKVKAASKQEAAKERAAKKEETKIKVQLPS
;
A
#
# COMPACT_ATOMS: atom_id res chain seq x y z
N MET A 1 -11.04 -26.69 -45.39
CA MET A 1 -11.42 -25.28 -45.28
C MET A 1 -12.04 -25.14 -43.90
N ASP A 2 -11.21 -24.75 -42.94
CA ASP A 2 -11.57 -24.54 -41.53
C ASP A 2 -12.19 -23.14 -41.43
N GLU A 3 -13.50 -23.03 -41.24
CA GLU A 3 -14.16 -21.75 -41.00
C GLU A 3 -14.19 -21.46 -39.50
N GLY A 4 -13.34 -20.52 -39.09
CA GLY A 4 -13.30 -19.99 -37.74
C GLY A 4 -14.52 -19.14 -37.42
N ASP A 5 -15.18 -19.46 -36.30
CA ASP A 5 -16.22 -18.61 -35.71
C ASP A 5 -15.56 -17.49 -34.89
N GLN A 6 -15.49 -16.30 -35.48
CA GLN A 6 -15.37 -15.05 -34.73
C GLN A 6 -16.77 -14.47 -34.49
N SER A 7 -17.33 -14.72 -33.30
CA SER A 7 -18.45 -13.92 -32.80
C SER A 7 -18.00 -13.02 -31.65
N GLY A 8 -17.57 -11.81 -32.00
CA GLY A 8 -17.49 -10.68 -31.09
C GLY A 8 -18.90 -10.34 -30.58
N LYS A 9 -19.31 -10.94 -29.46
CA LYS A 9 -20.54 -10.57 -28.75
C LYS A 9 -20.32 -9.30 -27.95
N THR A 10 -21.10 -8.29 -28.26
CA THR A 10 -21.25 -7.05 -27.52
C THR A 10 -21.64 -7.34 -26.05
N SER A 11 -20.89 -6.72 -25.15
CA SER A 11 -20.84 -6.89 -23.70
C SER A 11 -22.18 -6.71 -22.97
N ASN A 12 -22.94 -7.79 -22.85
CA ASN A 12 -23.94 -7.97 -21.79
C ASN A 12 -23.77 -9.34 -21.11
N ASN A 13 -22.51 -9.77 -21.00
CA ASN A 13 -22.17 -11.00 -20.31
C ASN A 13 -22.22 -10.73 -18.81
N GLU A 14 -23.24 -11.28 -18.15
CA GLU A 14 -23.21 -11.41 -16.70
C GLU A 14 -22.15 -12.45 -16.33
N TYR A 15 -21.20 -12.06 -15.48
CA TYR A 15 -20.13 -12.93 -15.01
C TYR A 15 -20.43 -13.32 -13.57
N PRO A 16 -21.11 -14.46 -13.33
CA PRO A 16 -21.39 -14.92 -11.98
C PRO A 16 -20.10 -15.36 -11.28
N CYS A 17 -19.99 -15.04 -9.99
CA CYS A 17 -18.87 -15.42 -9.15
C CYS A 17 -19.16 -16.75 -8.44
N LEU A 18 -18.29 -17.74 -8.57
CA LEU A 18 -18.41 -19.00 -7.84
C LEU A 18 -17.73 -18.90 -6.47
N VAL A 19 -18.50 -19.15 -5.41
CA VAL A 19 -18.01 -19.24 -4.02
C VAL A 19 -18.09 -20.68 -3.56
N ARG A 20 -17.00 -21.23 -3.03
CA ARG A 20 -16.92 -22.59 -2.49
C ARG A 20 -16.50 -22.55 -1.03
N VAL A 21 -17.13 -23.37 -0.21
CA VAL A 21 -16.80 -23.55 1.20
C VAL A 21 -16.46 -25.00 1.45
N THR A 22 -15.36 -25.22 2.16
CA THR A 22 -14.89 -26.54 2.57
C THR A 22 -14.27 -26.47 3.96
N ASP A 23 -14.60 -27.44 4.81
CA ASP A 23 -13.90 -27.71 6.08
C ASP A 23 -12.95 -28.93 5.94
N GLY A 24 -12.70 -29.36 4.69
CA GLY A 24 -11.88 -30.54 4.36
C GLY A 24 -12.49 -31.88 4.76
N LYS A 25 -13.76 -31.90 5.20
CA LYS A 25 -14.45 -33.10 5.70
C LYS A 25 -15.89 -33.21 5.16
N LYS A 26 -16.86 -32.71 5.92
CA LYS A 26 -18.30 -32.92 5.66
C LYS A 26 -18.97 -31.69 5.05
N ALA A 27 -18.49 -30.50 5.39
CA ALA A 27 -19.01 -29.27 4.80
C ALA A 27 -18.35 -29.04 3.44
N HIS A 28 -19.11 -29.26 2.36
CA HIS A 28 -18.73 -28.93 0.99
C HIS A 28 -19.95 -28.38 0.25
N PHE A 29 -20.05 -27.06 0.17
CA PHE A 29 -21.13 -26.41 -0.56
C PHE A 29 -20.58 -25.29 -1.43
N SER A 30 -21.31 -25.01 -2.51
CA SER A 30 -20.93 -24.01 -3.49
C SER A 30 -22.14 -23.20 -3.92
N THR A 31 -21.91 -21.93 -4.25
CA THR A 31 -22.95 -21.01 -4.72
C THR A 31 -22.41 -20.13 -5.84
N HIS A 32 -23.26 -19.84 -6.83
CA HIS A 32 -22.97 -18.88 -7.88
C HIS A 32 -23.66 -17.56 -7.56
N VAL A 33 -22.89 -16.50 -7.37
CA VAL A 33 -23.38 -15.16 -7.06
C VAL A 33 -23.50 -14.38 -8.36
N ARG A 34 -24.74 -14.05 -8.74
CA ARG A 34 -25.02 -13.17 -9.89
C ARG A 34 -24.78 -11.71 -9.54
N SER A 35 -24.51 -10.89 -10.55
CA SER A 35 -24.27 -9.45 -10.38
C SER A 35 -25.47 -8.73 -9.74
N ALA A 36 -26.71 -9.16 -10.04
CA ALA A 36 -27.93 -8.57 -9.49
C ALA A 36 -28.07 -8.76 -7.95
N ASP A 37 -27.58 -9.87 -7.41
CA ASP A 37 -27.70 -10.20 -5.98
C ASP A 37 -26.44 -9.86 -5.18
N LEU A 38 -25.43 -9.26 -5.82
CA LEU A 38 -24.13 -8.97 -5.21
C LEU A 38 -24.25 -8.17 -3.91
N MET A 39 -25.11 -7.14 -3.89
CA MET A 39 -25.28 -6.28 -2.73
C MET A 39 -25.92 -7.02 -1.54
N LYS A 40 -26.92 -7.86 -1.80
CA LYS A 40 -27.58 -8.69 -0.78
C LYS A 40 -26.59 -9.73 -0.23
N PHE A 41 -25.86 -10.39 -1.13
CA PHE A 41 -24.83 -11.35 -0.76
C PHE A 41 -23.75 -10.68 0.10
N TYR A 42 -23.23 -9.52 -0.30
CA TYR A 42 -22.20 -8.80 0.45
C TYR A 42 -22.67 -8.41 1.87
N ALA A 43 -23.90 -7.92 2.00
CA ALA A 43 -24.46 -7.56 3.30
C ALA A 43 -24.58 -8.78 4.23
N ALA A 44 -25.19 -9.87 3.76
CA ALA A 44 -25.41 -11.08 4.56
C ALA A 44 -24.10 -11.82 4.86
N TYR A 45 -23.28 -12.06 3.84
CA TYR A 45 -22.01 -12.76 3.98
C TYR A 45 -21.00 -11.95 4.82
N GLY A 46 -20.93 -10.63 4.60
CA GLY A 46 -20.07 -9.74 5.39
C GLY A 46 -20.46 -9.69 6.87
N ALA A 47 -21.77 -9.69 7.19
CA ALA A 47 -22.25 -9.79 8.56
C ALA A 47 -21.87 -11.14 9.19
N LEU A 48 -22.07 -12.24 8.46
CA LEU A 48 -21.68 -13.60 8.90
C LEU A 48 -20.20 -13.67 9.22
N LEU A 49 -19.31 -13.22 8.31
CA LEU A 49 -17.87 -13.28 8.51
C LEU A 49 -17.39 -12.45 9.71
N LYS A 50 -17.98 -11.25 9.90
CA LYS A 50 -17.66 -10.41 11.06
C LYS A 50 -18.06 -11.06 12.38
N ALA A 51 -19.18 -11.78 12.39
CA ALA A 51 -19.65 -12.51 13.56
C ALA A 51 -18.85 -13.81 13.80
N SER A 52 -18.38 -14.49 12.76
CA SER A 52 -17.63 -15.74 12.91
C SER A 52 -16.16 -15.52 13.25
N PHE A 53 -15.51 -14.47 12.73
CA PHE A 53 -14.08 -14.21 12.91
C PHE A 53 -13.74 -13.26 14.06
N ILE A 54 -14.34 -13.47 15.23
CA ILE A 54 -14.13 -12.63 16.43
C ILE A 54 -12.84 -13.00 17.19
N THR A 55 -12.34 -14.23 17.03
CA THR A 55 -11.21 -14.77 17.81
C THR A 55 -9.84 -14.27 17.37
N LEU A 56 -9.77 -13.46 16.30
CA LEU A 56 -8.53 -12.86 15.84
C LEU A 56 -8.01 -11.83 16.86
N ARG A 57 -6.69 -11.79 17.05
CA ARG A 57 -6.07 -10.78 17.93
C ARG A 57 -6.47 -9.38 17.46
N LYS A 58 -6.90 -8.55 18.41
CA LYS A 58 -7.21 -7.14 18.13
C LYS A 58 -6.00 -6.47 17.48
N ARG A 59 -6.25 -5.77 16.38
CA ARG A 59 -5.26 -4.88 15.76
C ARG A 59 -4.80 -3.87 16.83
N ASP A 60 -3.50 -3.87 17.13
CA ASP A 60 -2.90 -2.93 18.09
C ASP A 60 -2.93 -1.52 17.49
N LYS A 61 -4.08 -0.84 17.57
CA LYS A 61 -4.31 0.51 17.01
C LYS A 61 -3.23 1.48 17.48
N LYS A 62 -2.74 1.34 18.72
CA LYS A 62 -1.63 2.13 19.26
C LYS A 62 -0.33 1.90 18.49
N ARG A 63 0.03 0.64 18.21
CA ARG A 63 1.27 0.28 17.49
C ARG A 63 1.21 0.71 16.03
N GLU A 64 0.06 0.54 15.37
CA GLU A 64 -0.11 1.00 13.99
C GLU A 64 -0.10 2.52 13.89
N LYS A 65 -0.79 3.24 14.81
CA LYS A 65 -0.74 4.71 14.88
C LYS A 65 0.70 5.20 15.09
N GLN A 66 1.46 4.58 15.99
CA GLN A 66 2.87 4.91 16.19
C GLN A 66 3.72 4.66 14.94
N ARG A 67 3.49 3.58 14.20
CA ARG A 67 4.19 3.35 12.91
C ARG A 67 3.81 4.40 11.87
N ALA A 68 2.53 4.75 11.76
CA ALA A 68 2.06 5.79 10.84
C ALA A 68 2.67 7.16 11.20
N GLU A 69 2.70 7.52 12.47
CA GLU A 69 3.30 8.77 12.94
C GLU A 69 4.83 8.78 12.75
N GLN A 70 5.53 7.66 13.02
CA GLN A 70 6.97 7.56 12.78
C GLN A 70 7.31 7.67 11.29
N THR A 71 6.51 7.07 10.41
CA THR A 71 6.70 7.20 8.96
C THR A 71 6.40 8.61 8.47
N ALA A 72 5.34 9.26 8.97
CA ALA A 72 5.04 10.66 8.70
C ALA A 72 6.17 11.58 9.18
N ARG A 73 6.64 11.42 10.41
CA ARG A 73 7.76 12.19 10.98
C ARG A 73 9.06 11.97 10.22
N ARG A 74 9.32 10.76 9.75
CA ARG A 74 10.47 10.46 8.89
C ARG A 74 10.35 11.16 7.54
N LYS A 75 9.17 11.18 6.92
CA LYS A 75 8.92 11.91 5.68
C LYS A 75 9.08 13.43 5.87
N GLN A 76 8.51 13.99 6.93
CA GLN A 76 8.67 15.42 7.27
C GLN A 76 10.15 15.80 7.44
N ARG A 77 10.94 15.02 8.19
CA ARG A 77 12.38 15.23 8.35
C ARG A 77 13.19 15.13 7.05
N MET A 78 12.67 14.43 6.04
CA MET A 78 13.30 14.36 4.72
C MET A 78 12.94 15.60 3.88
N VAL A 79 11.76 16.18 4.08
CA VAL A 79 11.30 17.38 3.36
C VAL A 79 11.94 18.64 3.96
N GLU A 80 11.89 18.78 5.29
CA GLU A 80 12.42 19.93 6.02
C GLU A 80 13.94 20.09 5.84
N SER A 81 14.37 21.24 5.33
CA SER A 81 15.78 21.62 5.23
C SER A 81 16.37 21.92 6.60
N VAL A 82 17.56 21.37 6.90
CA VAL A 82 18.31 21.74 8.11
C VAL A 82 18.77 23.20 8.01
N VAL A 83 18.21 24.07 8.86
CA VAL A 83 18.61 25.48 8.95
C VAL A 83 19.99 25.60 9.61
N ILE A 84 21.01 26.02 8.85
CA ILE A 84 22.38 26.22 9.33
C ILE A 84 22.49 27.61 9.98
N SER A 85 22.22 27.67 11.28
CA SER A 85 22.38 28.89 12.10
C SER A 85 23.55 28.77 13.10
N GLY A 86 24.28 29.88 13.30
CA GLY A 86 25.35 30.06 14.28
C GLY A 86 26.64 30.68 13.70
N PRO A 87 27.57 31.14 14.57
CA PRO A 87 28.83 31.78 14.14
C PRO A 87 29.79 30.80 13.44
N LYS A 88 30.51 31.29 12.43
CA LYS A 88 31.48 30.51 11.63
C LYS A 88 32.76 30.17 12.40
N ARG A 89 33.17 31.05 13.32
CA ARG A 89 34.40 30.95 14.13
C ARG A 89 34.05 31.05 15.62
N GLY A 90 35.00 30.68 16.50
CA GLY A 90 34.84 30.81 17.95
C GLY A 90 33.83 29.85 18.57
N ASN A 91 33.28 30.25 19.72
CA ASN A 91 32.31 29.44 20.45
C ASN A 91 31.05 29.21 19.60
N GLY A 92 30.58 27.97 19.50
CA GLY A 92 29.47 27.58 18.61
C GLY A 92 29.87 27.05 17.23
N ARG A 93 31.15 27.14 16.82
CA ARG A 93 31.65 26.55 15.55
C ARG A 93 31.33 25.07 15.43
N ARG A 94 31.53 24.28 16.49
CA ARG A 94 31.26 22.83 16.50
C ARG A 94 29.77 22.52 16.28
N LYS A 95 28.87 23.34 16.84
CA LYS A 95 27.41 23.22 16.62
C LYS A 95 27.07 23.52 15.15
N ARG A 96 27.65 24.57 14.56
CA ARG A 96 27.49 24.90 13.13
C ARG A 96 28.00 23.78 12.23
N GLN A 97 29.19 23.23 12.48
CA GLN A 97 29.75 22.11 11.73
C GLN A 97 28.84 20.88 11.73
N ARG A 98 28.24 20.54 12.89
CA ARG A 98 27.27 19.44 12.99
C ARG A 98 26.04 19.68 12.10
N LYS A 99 25.51 20.91 12.07
CA LYS A 99 24.39 21.28 11.19
C LYS A 99 24.76 21.19 9.71
N VAL A 100 25.93 21.69 9.32
CA VAL A 100 26.44 21.58 7.94
C VAL A 100 26.56 20.11 7.51
N LYS A 101 27.13 19.25 8.36
CA LYS A 101 27.24 17.81 8.09
C LYS A 101 25.86 17.12 8.01
N ALA A 102 24.89 17.57 8.79
CA ALA A 102 23.53 17.06 8.74
C ALA A 102 22.81 17.47 7.44
N ALA A 103 22.98 18.72 7.01
CA ALA A 103 22.44 19.22 5.75
C ALA A 103 23.03 18.47 4.54
N SER A 104 24.36 18.32 4.48
CA SER A 104 25.00 17.57 3.38
C SER A 104 24.57 16.10 3.34
N LYS A 105 24.35 15.48 4.51
CA LYS A 105 23.83 14.12 4.59
C LYS A 105 22.37 14.02 4.14
N GLN A 106 21.53 15.02 4.43
CA GLN A 106 20.16 15.08 3.94
C GLN A 106 20.10 15.26 2.42
N GLU A 107 20.92 16.14 1.85
CA GLU A 107 21.02 16.36 0.39
C GLU A 107 21.47 15.09 -0.33
N ALA A 108 22.54 14.44 0.14
CA ALA A 108 22.98 13.16 -0.43
C ALA A 108 21.91 12.06 -0.32
N ALA A 109 21.08 12.08 0.74
CA ALA A 109 19.99 11.14 0.88
C ALA A 109 18.82 11.44 -0.09
N LYS A 110 18.52 12.72 -0.34
CA LYS A 110 17.53 13.16 -1.35
C LYS A 110 17.98 12.76 -2.75
N GLU A 111 19.24 13.01 -3.10
CA GLU A 111 19.79 12.64 -4.41
C GLU A 111 19.76 11.13 -4.64
N ARG A 112 20.12 10.33 -3.63
CA ARG A 112 20.00 8.86 -3.69
C ARG A 112 18.56 8.37 -3.82
N ALA A 113 17.59 9.09 -3.25
CA ALA A 113 16.17 8.75 -3.39
C ALA A 113 15.68 9.06 -4.81
N ALA A 114 16.02 10.23 -5.35
CA ALA A 114 15.70 10.62 -6.73
C ALA A 114 16.25 9.61 -7.75
N LYS A 115 17.53 9.23 -7.64
CA LYS A 115 18.13 8.20 -8.51
C LYS A 115 17.40 6.87 -8.46
N LYS A 116 16.91 6.45 -7.29
CA LYS A 116 16.13 5.20 -7.16
C LYS A 116 14.77 5.31 -7.85
N GLU A 117 14.11 6.47 -7.75
CA GLU A 117 12.84 6.71 -8.44
C GLU A 117 13.05 6.71 -9.96
N GLU A 118 14.07 7.40 -10.46
CA GLU A 118 14.45 7.39 -11.88
C GLU A 118 14.74 5.97 -12.40
N THR A 119 15.52 5.17 -11.67
CA THR A 119 15.77 3.77 -12.06
C THR A 119 14.50 2.92 -12.09
N LYS A 120 13.56 3.17 -11.17
CA LYS A 120 12.32 2.41 -11.10
C LYS A 120 11.37 2.78 -12.24
N ILE A 121 11.28 4.07 -12.57
CA ILE A 121 10.51 4.58 -13.72
C ILE A 121 11.07 4.00 -15.03
N LYS A 122 12.41 3.99 -15.18
CA LYS A 122 13.08 3.42 -16.35
C LYS A 122 12.87 1.90 -16.50
N VAL A 123 12.72 1.16 -15.41
CA VAL A 123 12.42 -0.28 -15.43
C VAL A 123 10.93 -0.54 -15.71
N GLN A 124 10.02 0.36 -15.32
CA GLN A 124 8.58 0.21 -15.50
C GLN A 124 8.06 0.62 -16.88
N LEU A 125 8.79 1.46 -17.61
CA LEU A 125 8.53 1.73 -19.02
C LEU A 125 9.44 0.81 -19.85
N PRO A 126 8.93 -0.33 -20.37
CA PRO A 126 9.71 -1.08 -21.35
C PRO A 126 9.91 -0.20 -22.59
N SER A 127 11.14 -0.17 -23.09
CA SER A 127 11.49 0.40 -24.38
C SER A 127 10.80 -0.34 -25.52
#